data_AF-A0A1E5VUC3-F1
#
_entry.id   AF-A0A1E5VUC3-F1
#
_cell.length_a   1.000
_cell.length_b   1.000
_cell.length_c   1.000
_cell.angle_alpha   90.00
_cell.angle_beta   90.00
_cell.angle_gamma   90.00
#
_symmetry.space_group_name_H-M   'P 1'
#
loop_
_entity.id
_entity.type
_entity.pdbx_description
1 polymer ?
#
loop_
_entity_poly.entity_id
_entity_poly.type
_entity_poly.pdbx_seq_one_letter_code
_entity_poly.pdbx_strand_id
1 'polypeptide(L)'
;MTAGADTDASASQWMPGGFTELVARSGERDLILQGWAPQRLILSHAAVGGFVTHCGWNSILEAVSAGVQLVTWPRHGDQFFNKKHVLEVLETGVGVGAGFYASKLEVRGKVINVQKIAKGIDRVMGDGEVAEARRKKAVDLRGKARSATEKGGSSYDYMEHLINELMARRSCVNV
;
A
#
# COMPACT_ATOMS: atom_id res chain seq x y z
N MET A 1 19.66 21.40 2.16
CA MET A 1 18.86 22.54 1.66
C MET A 1 17.60 21.96 1.06
N THR A 2 16.38 22.10 1.56
CA THR A 2 15.78 22.74 2.74
C THR A 2 14.64 21.80 3.13
N ALA A 3 14.60 21.39 4.40
CA ALA A 3 13.43 20.71 4.95
C ALA A 3 12.25 21.67 4.83
N GLY A 4 11.25 21.31 4.02
CA GLY A 4 10.00 22.06 3.94
C GLY A 4 9.26 21.89 5.26
N ALA A 5 9.33 22.91 6.09
CA ALA A 5 8.43 23.10 7.22
C ALA A 5 7.06 23.51 6.67
N ASP A 6 6.08 22.62 6.79
CA ASP A 6 4.62 22.83 6.63
C ASP A 6 3.99 21.45 6.87
N THR A 7 3.24 21.12 7.92
CA THR A 7 2.36 21.90 8.80
C THR A 7 2.20 21.17 10.15
N ASP A 8 2.65 21.79 11.25
CA ASP A 8 2.31 21.36 12.62
C ASP A 8 0.86 21.78 12.94
N ALA A 9 -0.10 21.07 12.35
CA ALA A 9 -1.44 21.02 12.94
C ALA A 9 -1.34 20.14 14.18
N SER A 10 -1.40 20.75 15.37
CA SER A 10 -1.45 20.06 16.65
C SER A 10 -2.35 18.83 16.55
N ALA A 11 -1.85 17.67 16.97
CA ALA A 11 -2.56 16.38 17.04
C ALA A 11 -4.03 16.52 17.54
N SER A 12 -4.28 17.45 18.46
CA SER A 12 -5.60 17.75 19.02
C SER A 12 -6.62 18.35 18.02
N GLN A 13 -6.18 18.88 16.88
CA GLN A 13 -7.04 19.54 15.90
C GLN A 13 -7.78 18.54 14.99
N TRP A 14 -7.23 17.33 14.79
CA TRP A 14 -7.75 16.34 13.85
C TRP A 14 -7.95 14.94 14.47
N MET A 15 -7.50 14.70 15.70
CA MET A 15 -7.80 13.48 16.45
C MET A 15 -8.93 13.68 17.46
N PRO A 16 -9.72 12.63 17.76
CA PRO A 16 -10.67 12.68 18.87
C PRO A 16 -9.95 12.97 20.19
N GLY A 17 -10.58 13.76 21.07
CA GLY A 17 -10.03 14.04 22.40
C GLY A 17 -9.80 12.75 23.18
N GLY A 18 -8.64 12.64 23.85
CA GLY A 18 -8.26 11.46 24.63
C GLY A 18 -7.66 10.31 23.82
N PHE A 19 -7.53 10.42 22.49
CA PHE A 19 -7.06 9.32 21.64
C PHE A 19 -5.55 9.03 21.83
N THR A 20 -4.74 10.07 21.98
CA THR A 20 -3.30 9.92 22.27
C THR A 20 -3.05 9.25 23.62
N GLU A 21 -3.87 9.59 24.62
CA GLU A 21 -3.83 9.01 25.95
C GLU A 21 -4.31 7.55 25.93
N LEU A 22 -5.32 7.24 25.10
CA LEU A 22 -5.80 5.88 24.88
C LEU A 22 -4.68 4.99 24.30
N VAL A 23 -3.97 5.49 23.29
CA VAL A 23 -2.83 4.79 22.67
C VAL A 23 -1.67 4.65 23.67
N ALA A 24 -1.35 5.69 24.43
CA ALA A 24 -0.30 5.60 25.45
C ALA A 24 -0.62 4.56 26.55
N ARG A 25 -1.91 4.36 26.86
CA ARG A 25 -2.37 3.36 27.83
C ARG A 25 -2.37 1.93 27.30
N SER A 26 -2.36 1.72 25.98
CA SER A 26 -2.29 0.37 25.41
C SER A 26 -0.87 -0.23 25.43
N GLY A 27 0.10 0.52 25.95
CA GLY A 27 1.49 0.10 26.11
C GLY A 27 2.19 0.02 24.76
N GLU A 28 2.83 -1.12 24.48
CA GLU A 28 3.57 -1.35 23.23
C GLU A 28 2.70 -1.85 22.06
N ARG A 29 1.38 -1.92 22.24
CA ARG A 29 0.48 -2.49 21.22
C ARG A 29 0.18 -1.53 20.08
N ASP A 30 0.06 -0.23 20.36
CA ASP A 30 -0.35 0.78 19.40
C ASP A 30 0.71 1.89 19.31
N LEU A 31 0.94 2.41 18.09
CA LEU A 31 1.90 3.47 17.84
C LEU A 31 1.32 4.49 16.85
N ILE A 32 1.40 5.77 17.20
CA ILE A 32 1.09 6.88 16.29
C ILE A 32 2.40 7.52 15.84
N LEU A 33 2.65 7.52 14.53
CA LEU A 33 3.76 8.25 13.91
C LEU A 33 3.22 9.49 13.22
N GLN A 34 3.82 10.65 13.49
CA GLN A 34 3.49 11.91 12.82
C GLN A 34 4.54 12.23 11.75
N GLY A 35 4.07 12.67 10.59
CA GLY A 35 4.95 12.93 9.44
C GLY A 35 5.24 11.67 8.62
N TRP A 36 6.50 11.52 8.19
CA TRP A 36 6.92 10.42 7.32
C TRP A 36 7.35 9.20 8.15
N ALA A 37 6.81 8.02 7.79
CA ALA A 37 7.21 6.75 8.38
C ALA A 37 7.99 5.91 7.34
N PRO A 38 8.94 5.07 7.78
CA PRO A 38 9.71 4.20 6.89
C PRO A 38 8.87 3.02 6.38
N GLN A 39 7.85 3.31 5.56
CA GLN A 39 6.81 2.37 5.11
C GLN A 39 7.39 1.05 4.58
N ARG A 40 8.42 1.11 3.73
CA ARG A 40 9.06 -0.09 3.18
C ARG A 40 9.66 -0.99 4.27
N LEU A 41 10.30 -0.40 5.30
CA LEU A 41 10.86 -1.17 6.42
C LEU A 41 9.75 -1.76 7.28
N ILE A 42 8.70 -0.99 7.55
CA ILE A 42 7.51 -1.45 8.29
C ILE A 42 6.87 -2.64 7.57
N LEU A 43 6.54 -2.51 6.29
CA LEU A 43 5.90 -3.58 5.51
C LEU A 43 6.76 -4.84 5.41
N SER A 44 8.10 -4.70 5.44
CA SER A 44 9.01 -5.84 5.39
C SER A 44 9.12 -6.59 6.72
N HIS A 45 8.56 -6.06 7.81
CA HIS A 45 8.66 -6.65 9.14
C HIS A 45 7.67 -7.81 9.32
N ALA A 46 8.12 -8.93 9.89
CA ALA A 46 7.32 -10.15 10.02
C ALA A 46 6.04 -9.99 10.86
N ALA A 47 5.99 -9.00 11.75
CA ALA A 47 4.80 -8.70 12.57
C ALA A 47 3.68 -8.00 11.79
N VAL A 48 3.92 -7.51 10.57
CA VAL A 48 2.91 -6.79 9.78
C VAL A 48 2.02 -7.78 9.03
N GLY A 49 0.78 -7.93 9.49
CA GLY A 49 -0.22 -8.82 8.89
C GLY A 49 -1.10 -8.17 7.81
N GLY A 50 -1.18 -6.83 7.76
CA GLY A 50 -2.04 -6.11 6.84
C GLY A 50 -1.69 -4.63 6.70
N PHE A 51 -2.10 -4.03 5.58
CA PHE A 51 -1.82 -2.63 5.25
C PHE A 51 -3.06 -1.93 4.71
N VAL A 52 -3.54 -0.91 5.42
CA VAL A 52 -4.60 -0.02 4.93
C VAL A 52 -3.96 1.01 4.00
N THR A 53 -4.39 1.05 2.74
CA THR A 53 -3.74 1.88 1.72
C THR A 53 -4.74 2.60 0.83
N HIS A 54 -4.32 3.78 0.38
CA HIS A 54 -4.98 4.53 -0.67
C HIS A 54 -4.90 3.91 -2.08
N CYS A 55 -4.25 2.76 -2.23
CA CYS A 55 -4.13 2.03 -3.51
C CYS A 55 -3.31 2.75 -4.59
N GLY A 56 -2.39 3.65 -4.21
CA GLY A 56 -1.36 4.12 -5.13
C GLY A 56 -0.48 2.95 -5.59
N TRP A 57 -0.08 2.94 -6.85
CA TRP A 57 0.60 1.78 -7.45
C TRP A 57 1.90 1.40 -6.72
N ASN A 58 2.70 2.38 -6.30
CA ASN A 58 3.91 2.13 -5.51
C ASN A 58 3.60 1.43 -4.17
N SER A 59 2.58 1.88 -3.45
CA SER A 59 2.18 1.25 -2.19
C SER A 59 1.68 -0.19 -2.39
N ILE A 60 1.03 -0.48 -3.52
CA ILE A 60 0.63 -1.84 -3.87
C ILE A 60 1.86 -2.69 -4.19
N LEU A 61 2.80 -2.18 -5.00
CA LEU A 61 4.04 -2.91 -5.31
C LEU A 61 4.86 -3.21 -4.06
N GLU A 62 4.97 -2.27 -3.12
CA GLU A 62 5.63 -2.50 -1.84
C GLU A 62 4.94 -3.59 -1.01
N ALA A 63 3.61 -3.57 -0.91
CA ALA A 63 2.85 -4.57 -0.18
C ALA A 63 2.92 -5.96 -0.84
N VAL A 64 2.82 -6.03 -2.16
CA VAL A 64 2.98 -7.27 -2.94
C VAL A 64 4.37 -7.85 -2.76
N SER A 65 5.41 -7.01 -2.84
CA SER A 65 6.81 -7.43 -2.64
C SER A 65 7.08 -7.88 -1.20
N ALA A 66 6.34 -7.35 -0.23
CA ALA A 66 6.42 -7.76 1.18
C ALA A 66 5.53 -8.97 1.52
N GLY A 67 4.56 -9.32 0.66
CA GLY A 67 3.59 -10.38 0.91
C GLY A 67 2.52 -9.99 1.93
N VAL A 68 2.19 -8.70 2.00
CA VAL A 68 1.24 -8.13 2.98
C VAL A 68 -0.14 -7.97 2.34
N GLN A 69 -1.17 -8.38 3.08
CA GLN A 69 -2.57 -8.23 2.66
C GLN A 69 -3.03 -6.78 2.71
N LEU A 70 -3.98 -6.41 1.86
CA LEU A 70 -4.38 -5.01 1.66
C LEU A 70 -5.80 -4.72 2.16
N VAL A 71 -5.98 -3.61 2.86
CA VAL A 71 -7.30 -2.98 3.04
C VAL A 71 -7.37 -1.78 2.09
N THR A 72 -8.18 -1.88 1.03
CA THR A 72 -8.18 -0.91 -0.06
C THR A 72 -9.09 0.29 0.25
N TRP A 73 -8.53 1.50 0.22
CA TRP A 73 -9.22 2.76 0.47
C TRP A 73 -8.82 3.85 -0.56
N PRO A 74 -9.14 3.68 -1.85
CA PRO A 74 -8.76 4.62 -2.90
C PRO A 74 -9.33 6.02 -2.68
N ARG A 75 -8.60 7.04 -3.17
CA ARG A 75 -9.01 8.44 -3.13
C ARG A 75 -9.14 9.10 -4.51
N HIS A 76 -8.15 8.97 -5.39
CA HIS A 76 -8.13 9.64 -6.70
C HIS A 76 -7.20 8.96 -7.72
N GLY A 77 -7.05 9.54 -8.90
CA GLY A 77 -6.22 9.00 -9.97
C GLY A 77 -6.64 7.59 -10.40
N ASP A 78 -5.65 6.77 -10.66
CA ASP A 78 -5.77 5.35 -11.03
C ASP A 78 -6.11 4.43 -9.85
N GLN A 79 -6.17 4.94 -8.62
CA GLN A 79 -6.32 4.14 -7.40
C GLN A 79 -7.58 3.26 -7.38
N PHE A 80 -8.66 3.67 -8.06
CA PHE A 80 -9.88 2.86 -8.17
C PHE A 80 -9.71 1.64 -9.07
N PHE A 81 -8.95 1.77 -10.15
CA PHE A 81 -8.56 0.64 -10.99
C PHE A 81 -7.59 -0.27 -10.25
N ASN A 82 -6.62 0.31 -9.55
CA ASN A 82 -5.67 -0.45 -8.75
C ASN A 82 -6.37 -1.22 -7.62
N LYS A 83 -7.38 -0.63 -6.96
CA LYS A 83 -8.25 -1.34 -6.02
C LYS A 83 -8.91 -2.55 -6.69
N LYS A 84 -9.49 -2.39 -7.88
CA LYS A 84 -10.14 -3.48 -8.61
C LYS A 84 -9.13 -4.59 -8.92
N HIS A 85 -7.93 -4.24 -9.35
CA HIS A 85 -6.85 -5.20 -9.57
C HIS A 85 -6.50 -5.98 -8.29
N VAL A 86 -6.35 -5.31 -7.15
CA VAL A 86 -6.08 -5.97 -5.86
C VAL A 86 -7.21 -6.92 -5.43
N LEU A 87 -8.47 -6.51 -5.59
CA LEU A 87 -9.61 -7.27 -5.09
C LEU A 87 -10.04 -8.41 -6.02
N GLU A 88 -9.93 -8.23 -7.33
CA GLU A 88 -10.53 -9.13 -8.34
C GLU A 88 -9.50 -9.93 -9.13
N VAL A 89 -8.24 -9.48 -9.20
CA VAL A 89 -7.18 -10.16 -9.97
C VAL A 89 -6.16 -10.79 -9.03
N LEU A 90 -5.60 -10.00 -8.11
CA LEU A 90 -4.63 -10.50 -7.15
C LEU A 90 -5.29 -11.26 -6.01
N GLU A 91 -6.54 -10.91 -5.68
CA GLU A 91 -7.34 -11.47 -4.59
C GLU A 91 -6.62 -11.39 -3.23
N THR A 92 -5.83 -10.33 -3.02
CA THR A 92 -4.99 -10.13 -1.81
C THR A 92 -5.50 -9.04 -0.87
N GLY A 93 -6.70 -8.52 -1.08
CA GLY A 93 -7.25 -7.46 -0.23
C GLY A 93 -8.74 -7.51 0.06
N VAL A 94 -9.17 -6.55 0.89
CA VAL A 94 -10.56 -6.30 1.28
C VAL A 94 -10.87 -4.81 1.13
N GLY A 95 -12.00 -4.48 0.52
CA GLY A 95 -12.41 -3.08 0.34
C GLY A 95 -13.28 -2.54 1.47
N VAL A 96 -13.00 -1.31 1.92
CA VAL A 96 -13.85 -0.60 2.91
C VAL A 96 -15.07 0.09 2.28
N GLY A 97 -15.26 -0.09 0.97
CA GLY A 97 -16.39 0.51 0.23
C GLY A 97 -16.19 1.96 -0.16
N ALA A 98 -14.95 2.45 -0.23
CA ALA A 98 -14.63 3.73 -0.86
C ALA A 98 -14.91 3.66 -2.37
N GLY A 99 -15.75 4.57 -2.85
CA GLY A 99 -16.25 4.64 -4.23
C GLY A 99 -16.42 6.06 -4.77
N PHE A 100 -16.10 7.08 -3.98
CA PHE A 100 -16.15 8.48 -4.41
C PHE A 100 -14.76 8.96 -4.74
N TYR A 101 -14.57 9.42 -5.98
CA TYR A 101 -13.35 10.06 -6.42
C TYR A 101 -13.26 11.45 -5.77
N ALA A 102 -12.16 11.74 -5.09
CA ALA A 102 -11.94 13.01 -4.40
C ALA A 102 -10.66 13.67 -4.93
N SER A 103 -10.81 14.66 -5.79
CA SER A 103 -9.70 15.51 -6.23
C SER A 103 -9.50 16.69 -5.26
N LYS A 104 -8.34 17.39 -5.33
CA LYS A 104 -8.11 18.62 -4.54
C LYS A 104 -9.16 19.72 -4.77
N LEU A 105 -9.93 19.62 -5.85
CA LEU A 105 -10.92 20.62 -6.29
C LEU A 105 -12.37 20.27 -5.88
N GLU A 106 -12.66 19.04 -5.44
CA GLU A 106 -14.03 18.61 -5.14
C GLU A 106 -14.25 18.25 -3.67
N VAL A 107 -15.39 18.75 -3.18
CA VAL A 107 -15.88 18.79 -1.80
C VAL A 107 -15.91 17.41 -1.14
N ARG A 108 -15.69 17.42 0.18
CA ARG A 108 -15.86 16.33 1.16
C ARG A 108 -16.74 15.19 0.64
N GLY A 109 -16.09 14.18 0.07
CA GLY A 109 -16.74 12.93 -0.33
C GLY A 109 -17.40 12.23 0.86
N LYS A 110 -18.26 11.25 0.56
CA LYS A 110 -18.93 10.44 1.59
C LYS A 110 -17.92 9.83 2.56
N VAL A 111 -18.08 10.12 3.85
CA VAL A 111 -17.26 9.53 4.91
C VAL A 111 -17.54 8.05 5.01
N ILE A 112 -16.49 7.24 5.07
CA ILE A 112 -16.60 5.79 5.30
C ILE A 112 -16.88 5.56 6.77
N ASN A 113 -17.96 4.83 7.07
CA ASN A 113 -18.35 4.50 8.43
C ASN A 113 -17.29 3.61 9.10
N VAL A 114 -16.95 3.91 10.36
CA VAL A 114 -15.99 3.16 11.19
C VAL A 114 -16.25 1.64 11.18
N GLN A 115 -17.51 1.21 11.15
CA GLN A 115 -17.89 -0.20 11.11
C GLN A 115 -17.42 -0.90 9.82
N LYS A 116 -17.32 -0.18 8.69
CA LYS A 116 -16.76 -0.74 7.45
C LYS A 116 -15.24 -0.85 7.52
N ILE A 117 -14.60 0.09 8.20
CA ILE A 117 -13.15 0.10 8.41
C ILE A 117 -12.75 -1.06 9.31
N ALA A 118 -13.38 -1.17 10.49
CA ALA A 118 -13.17 -2.25 11.44
C ALA A 118 -13.38 -3.62 10.77
N LYS A 119 -14.53 -3.84 10.10
CA LYS A 119 -14.78 -5.08 9.35
C LYS A 119 -13.76 -5.38 8.26
N GLY A 120 -13.21 -4.34 7.61
CA GLY A 120 -12.15 -4.50 6.62
C GLY A 120 -10.85 -5.01 7.25
N ILE A 121 -10.47 -4.42 8.38
CA ILE A 121 -9.30 -4.82 9.17
C ILE A 121 -9.49 -6.24 9.72
N ASP A 122 -10.64 -6.54 10.33
CA ASP A 122 -10.95 -7.87 10.90
C ASP A 122 -10.87 -8.97 9.83
N ARG A 123 -11.37 -8.72 8.62
CA ARG A 123 -11.32 -9.70 7.52
C ARG A 123 -9.92 -9.96 6.99
N VAL A 124 -8.99 -9.01 7.15
CA VAL A 124 -7.58 -9.15 6.76
C VAL A 124 -6.76 -9.80 7.88
N MET A 125 -7.02 -9.40 9.12
CA MET A 125 -6.27 -9.84 10.30
C MET A 125 -6.80 -11.13 10.92
N GLY A 126 -8.02 -11.56 10.56
CA GLY A 126 -8.64 -12.78 11.07
C GLY A 126 -7.89 -14.07 10.69
N ASP A 127 -8.30 -15.14 11.35
CA ASP A 127 -7.73 -16.49 11.30
C ASP A 127 -8.61 -17.50 10.54
N GLY A 128 -9.74 -17.06 10.00
CA GLY A 128 -10.63 -17.88 9.19
C GLY A 128 -10.01 -18.29 7.84
N GLU A 129 -10.53 -19.37 7.26
CA GLU A 129 -10.01 -19.97 6.01
C GLU A 129 -9.85 -18.97 4.86
N VAL A 130 -10.81 -18.04 4.73
CA VAL A 130 -10.78 -16.98 3.70
C VAL A 130 -9.61 -16.01 3.91
N ALA A 131 -9.26 -15.69 5.15
CA ALA A 131 -8.13 -14.83 5.46
C ALA A 131 -6.80 -15.56 5.23
N GLU A 132 -6.72 -16.83 5.62
CA GLU A 132 -5.53 -17.66 5.38
C GLU A 132 -5.28 -17.92 3.90
N ALA A 133 -6.32 -18.16 3.09
CA ALA A 133 -6.18 -18.28 1.65
C ALA A 133 -5.60 -17.00 1.01
N ARG A 134 -6.08 -15.83 1.44
CA ARG A 134 -5.58 -14.53 1.00
C ARG A 134 -4.13 -14.30 1.41
N ARG A 135 -3.76 -14.67 2.64
CA ARG A 135 -2.38 -14.58 3.15
C ARG A 135 -1.43 -15.45 2.34
N LYS A 136 -1.81 -16.70 2.04
CA LYS A 136 -1.04 -17.61 1.16
C LYS A 136 -0.86 -17.01 -0.24
N LYS A 137 -1.91 -16.43 -0.82
CA LYS A 137 -1.84 -15.74 -2.11
C LYS A 137 -0.87 -14.55 -2.09
N ALA A 138 -0.88 -13.75 -1.03
CA ALA A 138 0.05 -12.63 -0.86
C ALA A 138 1.51 -13.11 -0.78
N VAL A 139 1.78 -14.20 -0.05
CA VAL A 139 3.12 -14.81 0.04
C VAL A 139 3.58 -15.38 -1.30
N ASP A 140 2.70 -16.05 -2.05
CA ASP A 140 2.99 -16.53 -3.41
C ASP A 140 3.37 -15.38 -4.36
N LEU A 141 2.59 -14.29 -4.33
CA LEU A 141 2.88 -13.11 -5.14
C LEU A 141 4.19 -12.42 -4.74
N ARG A 142 4.55 -12.40 -3.46
CA ARG A 142 5.89 -11.95 -3.01
C ARG A 142 7.00 -12.78 -3.66
N GLY A 143 6.84 -14.11 -3.67
CA GLY A 143 7.79 -15.01 -4.34
C GLY A 143 7.95 -14.65 -5.82
N LYS A 144 6.83 -14.50 -6.53
CA LYS A 144 6.82 -14.12 -7.96
C LYS A 144 7.43 -12.75 -8.23
N ALA A 145 7.11 -11.75 -7.41
CA ALA A 145 7.67 -10.40 -7.54
C ALA A 145 9.18 -10.40 -7.36
N ARG A 146 9.68 -11.16 -6.38
CA ARG A 146 11.12 -11.34 -6.16
C ARG A 146 11.77 -12.03 -7.36
N SER A 147 11.25 -13.17 -7.78
CA SER A 147 11.80 -13.93 -8.91
C SER A 147 11.77 -13.17 -10.24
N ALA A 148 10.78 -12.30 -10.47
CA ALA A 148 10.72 -11.48 -11.68
C ALA A 148 11.89 -10.47 -11.79
N THR A 149 12.45 -10.04 -10.65
CA THR A 149 13.46 -8.98 -10.58
C THR A 149 14.88 -9.47 -10.29
N GLU A 150 15.03 -10.73 -9.87
CA GLU A 150 16.33 -11.39 -9.74
C GLU A 150 16.95 -11.68 -11.12
N LYS A 151 18.27 -11.94 -11.16
CA LYS A 151 18.98 -12.25 -12.42
C LYS A 151 18.37 -13.50 -13.08
N GLY A 152 18.02 -13.38 -14.37
CA GLY A 152 17.29 -14.40 -15.12
C GLY A 152 15.77 -14.40 -14.90
N GLY A 153 15.27 -13.39 -14.18
CA GLY A 153 13.84 -13.11 -14.03
C GLY A 153 13.30 -12.26 -15.17
N SER A 154 11.99 -12.35 -15.41
CA SER A 154 11.36 -11.70 -16.58
C SER A 154 11.57 -10.18 -16.65
N SER A 155 11.42 -9.45 -15.54
CA SER A 155 11.64 -8.00 -15.51
C SER A 155 13.12 -7.64 -15.64
N TYR A 156 14.01 -8.47 -15.10
CA TYR A 156 15.46 -8.30 -15.29
C TYR A 156 15.83 -8.43 -16.77
N ASP A 157 15.34 -9.48 -17.44
CA ASP A 157 15.62 -9.75 -18.85
C ASP A 157 15.02 -8.67 -19.75
N TYR A 158 13.80 -8.18 -19.45
CA TYR A 158 13.21 -7.05 -20.18
C TYR A 158 14.06 -5.77 -20.08
N MET A 159 14.64 -5.50 -18.92
CA MET A 159 15.55 -4.35 -18.75
C MET A 159 16.86 -4.54 -19.53
N GLU A 160 17.41 -5.75 -19.56
CA GLU A 160 18.59 -6.06 -20.38
C GLU A 160 18.30 -5.87 -21.88
N HIS A 161 17.16 -6.38 -22.36
CA HIS A 161 16.73 -6.18 -23.75
C HIS A 161 16.55 -4.69 -24.09
N LEU A 162 15.93 -3.92 -23.19
CA LEU A 162 15.76 -2.47 -23.37
C LEU A 162 17.12 -1.77 -23.49
N ILE A 163 18.07 -2.09 -22.61
CA ILE A 163 19.41 -1.50 -22.63
C ILE A 163 20.13 -1.85 -23.93
N ASN A 164 20.08 -3.11 -24.36
CA ASN A 164 20.71 -3.56 -25.61
C ASN A 164 20.14 -2.84 -26.84
N GLU A 165 18.81 -2.69 -26.92
CA GLU A 165 18.16 -1.94 -28.00
C GLU A 165 18.60 -0.47 -28.02
N LEU A 166 18.67 0.19 -26.85
CA LEU A 166 19.13 1.58 -26.76
C LEU A 166 20.60 1.73 -27.17
N MET A 167 21.46 0.78 -26.81
CA MET A 167 22.88 0.77 -27.21
C MET A 167 23.06 0.56 -28.72
N ALA A 168 22.28 -0.34 -29.32
CA ALA A 168 22.27 -0.56 -30.76
C ALA A 168 21.87 0.72 -31.51
N ARG A 169 20.79 1.38 -31.08
CA ARG A 169 20.34 2.66 -31.67
C ARG A 169 21.37 3.77 -31.57
N ARG A 170 22.03 3.92 -30.41
CA ARG A 170 23.09 4.93 -30.23
C ARG A 170 24.24 4.71 -31.21
N SER A 171 24.65 3.47 -31.40
CA SER A 171 25.74 3.12 -32.31
C SER A 171 25.39 3.40 -33.77
N CYS A 172 24.11 3.28 -34.16
CA CYS A 172 23.63 3.60 -35.50
C CYS A 172 23.51 5.12 -35.79
N VAL A 173 23.44 5.98 -34.76
CA VAL A 173 23.32 7.45 -34.92
C VAL A 173 24.68 8.15 -34.98
N ASN A 174 25.77 7.47 -34.58
CA ASN A 174 27.13 8.01 -34.66
C ASN A 174 27.82 7.74 -36.03
N VAL A 175 27.05 7.75 -37.12
CA VAL A 175 27.55 7.70 -38.51
C VAL A 175 27.29 9.03 -39.18
#